data_AF-A0A812MHS6-F1
#
_entry.id   AF-A0A812MHS6-F1
#
_cell.length_a   1.000
_cell.length_b   1.000
_cell.length_c   1.000
_cell.angle_alpha   90.00
_cell.angle_beta   90.00
_cell.angle_gamma   90.00
#
_symmetry.space_group_name_H-M   'P 1'
#
loop_
_entity.id
_entity.type
_entity.pdbx_description
1 polymer ?
#
loop_
_entity_poly.entity_id
_entity_poly.type
_entity_poly.pdbx_seq_one_letter_code
_entity_poly.pdbx_strand_id
1 'polypeptide(L)'
;EIARISWSTLLQWVQHLEDLAADFRYRSVTAALNRALHQWRKKQATPRQQQEGVDLSMIIQWTWPDVTEEKIADMMLWIFEIELSKFKQPTPRLMDPHDRRILEALFRRLDDKNVGSCSPEDIAGSKEEDENEGHNDKMKNIVDVDTVKAVVGQERVELLPFLELMCESGVRAHENATE
;
A
#
# COMPACT_ATOMS: atom_id res chain seq x y z
N GLU A 1 -16.35 -2.74 5.95
CA GLU A 1 -17.51 -3.59 5.61
C GLU A 1 -17.37 -3.99 4.14
N ILE A 2 -17.47 -5.29 3.81
CA ILE A 2 -17.38 -5.73 2.41
C ILE A 2 -18.62 -5.22 1.69
N ALA A 3 -18.44 -4.54 0.55
CA ALA A 3 -19.55 -3.98 -0.20
C ALA A 3 -20.53 -5.07 -0.64
N ARG A 4 -21.82 -4.88 -0.33
CA ARG A 4 -22.88 -5.79 -0.77
C ARG A 4 -23.21 -5.56 -2.23
N ILE A 5 -23.51 -6.64 -2.94
CA ILE A 5 -23.92 -6.59 -4.34
C ILE A 5 -25.43 -6.39 -4.36
N SER A 6 -25.91 -5.35 -5.05
CA SER A 6 -27.35 -5.14 -5.16
C SER A 6 -28.01 -6.30 -5.93
N TRP A 7 -29.25 -6.63 -5.56
CA TRP A 7 -30.00 -7.69 -6.24
C TRP A 7 -30.15 -7.45 -7.74
N SER A 8 -30.32 -6.20 -8.16
CA SER A 8 -30.43 -5.85 -9.58
C SER A 8 -29.14 -6.19 -10.33
N THR A 9 -27.99 -5.85 -9.75
CA THR A 9 -26.69 -6.16 -10.36
C THR A 9 -26.46 -7.66 -10.47
N LEU A 10 -26.70 -8.42 -9.39
CA LEU A 10 -26.52 -9.87 -9.40
C LEU A 10 -27.43 -10.56 -10.44
N LEU A 11 -28.72 -10.18 -10.48
CA LEU A 11 -29.66 -10.75 -11.45
C LEU A 11 -29.30 -10.37 -12.89
N GLN A 12 -28.82 -9.14 -13.12
CA GLN A 12 -28.34 -8.71 -14.43
C GLN A 12 -27.13 -9.53 -14.88
N TRP A 13 -26.19 -9.85 -13.99
CA TRP A 13 -25.05 -10.70 -14.33
C TRP A 13 -25.48 -12.11 -14.74
N VAL A 14 -26.41 -12.72 -14.00
CA VAL A 14 -26.91 -14.06 -14.33
C VAL A 14 -27.71 -14.05 -15.63
N GLN A 15 -28.52 -13.01 -15.87
CA GLN A 15 -29.22 -12.84 -17.14
C GLN A 15 -28.22 -12.69 -18.30
N HIS A 16 -27.17 -11.89 -18.12
CA HIS A 16 -26.16 -11.70 -19.15
C HIS A 16 -25.42 -13.01 -19.48
N LEU A 17 -25.12 -13.83 -18.47
CA LEU A 17 -24.55 -15.17 -18.67
C LEU A 17 -25.49 -16.08 -19.47
N GLU A 18 -26.80 -15.99 -19.23
CA GLU A 18 -27.80 -16.72 -20.00
C GLU A 18 -27.86 -16.25 -21.46
N ASP A 19 -27.79 -14.95 -21.70
CA ASP A 19 -27.86 -14.36 -23.05
C ASP A 19 -26.61 -14.70 -23.89
N LEU A 20 -25.44 -14.82 -23.25
CA LEU A 20 -24.18 -15.21 -23.89
C LEU A 20 -24.00 -16.73 -24.04
N ALA A 21 -24.89 -17.54 -23.46
CA ALA A 21 -24.76 -18.98 -23.47
C ALA A 21 -24.99 -19.59 -24.86
N ALA A 22 -23.92 -20.03 -25.51
CA ALA A 22 -23.98 -20.74 -26.80
C ALA A 22 -24.44 -22.21 -26.65
N ASP A 23 -24.06 -22.87 -25.55
CA ASP A 23 -24.44 -24.26 -25.25
C ASP A 23 -25.81 -24.30 -24.55
N PHE A 24 -26.72 -25.13 -25.05
CA PHE A 24 -28.05 -25.34 -24.48
C PHE A 24 -28.01 -25.78 -23.01
N ARG A 25 -27.07 -26.65 -22.63
CA ARG A 25 -26.90 -27.12 -21.25
C ARG A 25 -26.48 -25.96 -20.36
N TYR A 26 -25.52 -25.16 -20.81
CA TYR A 26 -25.06 -24.00 -20.07
C TYR A 26 -26.20 -22.99 -19.88
N ARG A 27 -26.95 -22.69 -20.96
CA ARG A 27 -28.13 -21.81 -20.91
C ARG A 27 -29.21 -22.33 -19.97
N SER A 28 -29.47 -23.64 -19.97
CA SER A 28 -30.45 -24.25 -19.07
C SER A 28 -30.05 -24.09 -17.60
N VAL A 29 -28.76 -24.22 -17.28
CA VAL A 29 -28.25 -24.06 -15.91
C VAL A 29 -28.32 -22.61 -15.47
N THR A 30 -27.91 -21.65 -16.31
CA THR A 30 -27.99 -20.22 -15.99
C THR A 30 -29.44 -19.75 -15.83
N ALA A 31 -30.36 -20.21 -16.68
CA ALA A 31 -31.79 -19.94 -16.54
C ALA A 31 -32.39 -20.57 -15.27
N ALA A 32 -31.90 -21.75 -14.85
CA ALA A 32 -32.28 -22.35 -13.57
C ALA A 32 -31.76 -21.52 -12.38
N LEU A 33 -30.51 -21.07 -12.44
CA LEU A 33 -29.91 -20.18 -11.43
C LEU A 33 -30.69 -18.86 -11.30
N ASN A 34 -31.03 -18.22 -12.43
CA ASN A 34 -31.79 -16.97 -12.44
C ASN A 34 -33.14 -17.13 -11.73
N ARG A 35 -33.88 -18.21 -12.06
CA ARG A 35 -35.15 -18.54 -11.40
C ARG A 35 -34.97 -18.84 -9.91
N ALA A 36 -33.93 -19.59 -9.55
CA ALA A 36 -33.62 -19.92 -8.17
C ALA A 36 -33.33 -18.67 -7.33
N LEU A 37 -32.55 -17.71 -7.86
CA LEU A 37 -32.24 -16.45 -7.18
C LEU A 37 -33.49 -15.59 -6.98
N HIS A 38 -34.34 -15.46 -8.01
CA HIS A 38 -35.63 -14.78 -7.88
C HIS A 38 -36.52 -15.42 -6.81
N GLN A 39 -36.59 -16.76 -6.80
CA GLN A 39 -37.38 -17.50 -5.83
C GLN A 39 -36.82 -17.37 -4.42
N TRP A 40 -35.50 -17.45 -4.26
CA TRP A 40 -34.83 -17.32 -2.97
C TRP A 40 -35.04 -15.92 -2.39
N ARG A 41 -34.87 -14.87 -3.20
CA ARG A 41 -35.13 -13.48 -2.78
C ARG A 41 -36.57 -13.30 -2.29
N LYS A 42 -37.55 -13.93 -2.95
CA LYS A 42 -38.96 -13.80 -2.59
C LYS A 42 -39.35 -14.62 -1.35
N LYS A 43 -38.77 -15.81 -1.18
CA LYS A 43 -39.24 -16.80 -0.19
C LYS A 43 -38.36 -16.94 1.04
N GLN A 44 -37.06 -16.67 0.93
CA GLN A 44 -36.09 -16.95 2.01
C GLN A 44 -35.34 -15.71 2.49
N ALA A 45 -35.19 -14.68 1.65
CA ALA A 45 -34.48 -13.47 2.06
C ALA A 45 -35.26 -12.71 3.14
N THR A 46 -34.56 -12.34 4.21
CA THR A 46 -35.09 -11.42 5.23
C THR A 46 -35.35 -10.03 4.62
N PRO A 47 -36.23 -9.19 5.21
CA PRO A 47 -36.50 -7.84 4.69
C PRO A 47 -35.23 -7.01 4.52
N ARG A 48 -34.27 -7.18 5.44
CA ARG A 48 -32.95 -6.55 5.38
C ARG A 48 -32.14 -7.02 4.18
N GLN A 49 -32.01 -8.32 3.96
CA GLN A 49 -31.32 -8.88 2.79
C GLN A 49 -31.98 -8.48 1.46
N GLN A 50 -33.31 -8.33 1.42
CA GLN A 50 -34.01 -7.90 0.21
C GLN A 50 -33.66 -6.47 -0.22
N GLN A 51 -33.34 -5.59 0.75
CA GLN A 51 -32.99 -4.19 0.55
C GLN A 51 -31.49 -3.98 0.39
N GLU A 52 -30.68 -4.57 1.26
CA GLU A 52 -29.23 -4.35 1.33
C GLU A 52 -28.45 -5.11 0.26
N GLY A 53 -29.04 -6.16 -0.33
CA GLY A 53 -28.41 -6.97 -1.37
C GLY A 53 -27.82 -8.28 -0.84
N VAL A 54 -26.84 -8.79 -1.58
CA VAL A 54 -26.18 -10.08 -1.34
C VAL A 54 -24.75 -9.82 -0.92
N ASP A 55 -24.34 -10.42 0.21
CA ASP A 55 -22.96 -10.39 0.65
C ASP A 55 -22.16 -11.58 0.09
N LEU A 56 -20.82 -11.47 0.12
CA LEU A 56 -19.94 -12.51 -0.40
C LEU A 56 -20.07 -13.81 0.41
N SER A 57 -20.31 -13.72 1.72
CA SER A 57 -20.55 -14.88 2.59
C SER A 57 -21.75 -15.70 2.13
N MET A 58 -22.86 -15.06 1.75
CA MET A 58 -24.05 -15.73 1.21
C MET A 58 -23.74 -16.44 -0.10
N ILE A 59 -22.94 -15.83 -0.98
CA ILE A 59 -22.54 -16.47 -2.26
C ILE A 59 -21.69 -17.71 -1.98
N ILE A 60 -20.74 -17.62 -1.05
CA ILE A 60 -19.92 -18.77 -0.62
C ILE A 60 -20.82 -19.87 -0.05
N GLN A 61 -21.76 -19.53 0.85
CA GLN A 61 -22.71 -20.48 1.43
C GLN A 61 -23.60 -21.14 0.36
N TRP A 62 -24.06 -20.40 -0.65
CA TRP A 62 -24.86 -20.98 -1.75
C TRP A 62 -24.05 -21.96 -2.61
N THR A 63 -22.75 -21.70 -2.75
CA THR A 63 -21.84 -22.56 -3.53
C THR A 63 -21.47 -23.81 -2.73
N TRP A 64 -21.28 -23.67 -1.41
CA TRP A 64 -20.96 -24.75 -0.49
C TRP A 64 -21.91 -24.73 0.72
N PRO A 65 -23.10 -25.34 0.61
CA PRO A 65 -24.16 -25.24 1.63
C PRO A 65 -23.76 -25.84 2.98
N ASP A 66 -22.89 -26.83 2.98
CA ASP A 66 -22.48 -27.58 4.18
C ASP A 66 -21.29 -26.92 4.92
N VAL A 67 -20.82 -25.76 4.46
CA VAL A 67 -19.69 -25.05 5.08
C VAL A 67 -20.16 -24.27 6.31
N THR A 68 -19.43 -24.41 7.41
CA THR A 68 -19.66 -23.68 8.66
C THR A 68 -19.18 -22.23 8.55
N GLU A 69 -19.72 -21.33 9.37
CA GLU A 69 -19.34 -19.91 9.38
C GLU A 69 -17.82 -19.70 9.59
N GLU A 70 -17.21 -20.51 10.47
CA GLU A 70 -15.75 -20.50 10.69
C GLU A 70 -14.98 -20.81 9.40
N LYS A 71 -15.45 -21.77 8.61
CA LYS A 71 -14.82 -22.14 7.34
C LYS A 71 -15.06 -21.08 6.27
N ILE A 72 -16.19 -20.38 6.28
CA ILE A 72 -16.39 -19.21 5.40
C ILE A 72 -15.39 -18.11 5.75
N ALA A 73 -15.13 -17.87 7.04
CA ALA A 73 -14.12 -16.89 7.47
C ALA A 73 -12.72 -17.28 7.00
N ASP A 74 -12.33 -18.55 7.12
CA ASP A 74 -11.06 -19.07 6.59
C ASP A 74 -10.95 -18.84 5.07
N MET A 75 -12.03 -19.13 4.32
CA MET A 75 -12.07 -18.91 2.86
C MET A 75 -11.96 -17.43 2.50
N MET A 76 -12.63 -16.55 3.24
CA MET A 76 -12.52 -15.10 3.05
C MET A 76 -11.11 -14.60 3.33
N LEU A 77 -10.48 -15.07 4.40
CA LEU A 77 -9.10 -14.72 4.74
C LEU A 77 -8.16 -15.12 3.59
N TRP A 78 -8.33 -16.32 3.05
CA TRP A 78 -7.51 -16.79 1.93
C TRP A 78 -7.71 -15.94 0.66
N ILE A 79 -8.96 -15.57 0.33
CA ILE A 79 -9.24 -14.65 -0.77
C ILE A 79 -8.55 -13.30 -0.53
N PHE A 80 -8.64 -12.76 0.68
CA PHE A 80 -7.99 -11.48 1.01
C PHE A 80 -6.47 -11.55 0.91
N GLU A 81 -5.85 -12.62 1.39
CA GLU A 81 -4.40 -12.81 1.27
C GLU A 81 -3.96 -12.85 -0.19
N ILE A 82 -4.70 -13.54 -1.04
CA ILE A 82 -4.44 -13.58 -2.49
C ILE A 82 -4.61 -12.19 -3.10
N GLU A 83 -5.71 -11.49 -2.84
CA GLU A 83 -5.93 -10.15 -3.39
C GLU A 83 -4.87 -9.17 -2.89
N LEU A 84 -4.55 -9.17 -1.59
CA LEU A 84 -3.48 -8.36 -1.01
C LEU A 84 -2.12 -8.70 -1.61
N SER A 85 -1.85 -9.97 -1.92
CA SER A 85 -0.61 -10.38 -2.56
C SER A 85 -0.40 -9.73 -3.93
N LYS A 86 -1.48 -9.40 -4.66
CA LYS A 86 -1.39 -8.68 -5.95
C LYS A 86 -0.95 -7.23 -5.77
N PHE A 87 -1.19 -6.64 -4.60
CA PHE A 87 -0.78 -5.28 -4.26
C PHE A 87 0.52 -5.21 -3.48
N LYS A 88 1.09 -6.36 -3.07
CA LYS A 88 2.39 -6.38 -2.40
C LYS A 88 3.45 -5.89 -3.38
N GLN A 89 3.92 -4.66 -3.16
CA GLN A 89 5.15 -4.21 -3.78
C GLN A 89 6.30 -5.12 -3.32
N PRO A 90 7.26 -5.44 -4.20
CA PRO A 90 8.44 -6.16 -3.77
C PRO A 90 9.10 -5.41 -2.62
N THR A 91 9.57 -6.12 -1.60
CA THR A 91 10.35 -5.51 -0.52
C THR A 91 11.42 -4.63 -1.16
N PRO A 92 11.48 -3.32 -0.85
CA PRO A 92 12.40 -2.43 -1.52
C PRO A 92 13.83 -2.95 -1.32
N ARG A 93 14.63 -2.84 -2.38
CA ARG A 93 15.99 -3.38 -2.37
C ARG A 93 16.82 -2.66 -1.30
N LEU A 94 17.76 -3.37 -0.68
CA LEU A 94 18.73 -2.71 0.20
C LEU A 94 19.64 -1.81 -0.64
N MET A 95 19.99 -0.64 -0.08
CA MET A 95 20.96 0.27 -0.68
C MET A 95 22.26 -0.44 -1.02
N ASP A 96 22.84 -0.11 -2.18
CA ASP A 96 24.11 -0.70 -2.60
C ASP A 96 25.22 -0.30 -1.61
N PRO A 97 26.13 -1.22 -1.23
CA PRO A 97 27.23 -0.89 -0.33
C PRO A 97 28.11 0.27 -0.80
N HIS A 98 28.20 0.51 -2.11
CA HIS A 98 28.91 1.65 -2.67
C HIS A 98 28.21 2.97 -2.34
N ASP A 99 26.92 3.07 -2.61
CA ASP A 99 26.11 4.26 -2.34
C ASP A 99 26.06 4.58 -0.85
N ARG A 100 25.93 3.53 -0.02
CA ARG A 100 26.01 3.67 1.43
C ARG A 100 27.33 4.29 1.88
N ARG A 101 28.47 3.86 1.33
CA ARG A 101 29.78 4.44 1.68
C ARG A 101 29.89 5.89 1.25
N ILE A 102 29.29 6.26 0.12
CA ILE A 102 29.26 7.65 -0.35
C ILE A 102 28.48 8.51 0.64
N LEU A 103 27.29 8.05 1.06
CA LEU A 103 26.48 8.78 2.03
C LEU A 103 27.12 8.84 3.42
N GLU A 104 27.76 7.77 3.88
CA GLU A 104 28.54 7.78 5.13
C GLU A 104 29.72 8.77 5.06
N ALA A 105 30.40 8.84 3.91
CA ALA A 105 31.48 9.81 3.70
C ALA A 105 30.95 11.25 3.64
N LEU A 106 29.78 11.47 3.05
CA LEU A 106 29.11 12.77 3.04
C LEU A 106 28.72 13.18 4.46
N PHE A 107 28.09 12.29 5.23
CA PHE A 107 27.74 12.56 6.63
C PHE A 107 28.96 12.98 7.46
N ARG A 108 30.10 12.28 7.33
CA ARG A 108 31.34 12.64 8.03
C ARG A 108 31.91 14.00 7.62
N ARG A 109 31.61 14.48 6.41
CA ARG A 109 32.00 15.83 5.97
C ARG A 109 31.10 16.90 6.57
N LEU A 110 29.82 16.59 6.77
CA LEU A 110 28.84 17.49 7.38
C LEU A 110 29.04 17.56 8.91
N ASP A 111 29.38 16.44 9.54
CA ASP A 111 29.77 16.36 10.97
C ASP A 111 31.25 16.74 11.18
N ASP A 112 31.58 17.99 10.87
CA ASP A 112 32.92 18.57 11.04
C ASP A 112 33.48 18.43 12.47
N LYS A 113 32.58 18.49 13.46
CA LYS A 113 32.90 18.38 14.88
C LYS A 113 33.04 16.93 15.37
N ASN A 114 32.81 15.93 14.51
CA ASN A 114 32.83 14.50 14.84
C ASN A 114 31.97 14.16 16.08
N VAL A 115 30.80 14.79 16.21
CA VAL A 115 29.87 14.60 17.33
C VAL A 115 28.96 13.39 17.08
N GLY A 116 28.95 12.84 15.87
CA GLY A 116 28.05 11.77 15.43
C GLY A 116 26.66 12.27 15.02
N SER A 117 26.47 13.58 14.88
CA SER A 117 25.19 14.19 14.50
C SER A 117 25.36 15.51 13.76
N CYS A 118 24.53 15.73 12.73
CA CYS A 118 24.50 16.95 11.92
C CYS A 118 23.31 17.82 12.32
N SER A 119 23.47 19.14 12.44
CA SER A 119 22.33 20.04 12.58
C SER A 119 21.69 20.36 11.23
N PRO A 120 20.45 20.88 11.18
CA PRO A 120 19.83 21.33 9.93
C PRO A 120 20.68 22.37 9.17
N GLU A 121 21.41 23.22 9.89
CA GLU A 121 22.34 24.20 9.32
C GLU A 121 23.55 23.52 8.66
N ASP A 122 24.08 22.46 9.28
CA ASP A 122 25.17 21.66 8.70
C ASP A 122 24.71 21.02 7.37
N ILE A 123 23.48 20.47 7.34
CA ILE A 123 22.89 19.80 6.16
C ILE A 123 22.54 20.80 5.04
N ALA A 124 22.04 21.98 5.39
CA ALA A 124 21.76 23.06 4.44
C ALA A 124 23.03 23.69 3.84
N GLY A 125 24.21 23.34 4.35
CA GLY A 125 25.50 23.93 3.97
C GLY A 125 25.65 25.38 4.42
N SER A 126 24.81 25.85 5.36
CA SER A 126 24.76 27.25 5.80
C SER A 126 25.72 27.53 6.94
N LYS A 127 26.93 26.97 6.90
CA LYS A 127 27.98 27.50 7.77
C LYS A 127 28.30 28.88 7.23
N GLU A 128 27.92 29.89 8.01
CA GLU A 128 28.45 31.24 7.84
C GLU A 128 29.96 31.09 7.68
N GLU A 129 30.43 31.32 6.46
CA GLU A 129 31.84 31.57 6.22
C GLU A 129 32.17 32.77 7.10
N ASP A 130 32.87 32.51 8.22
CA ASP A 130 33.56 33.52 8.99
C ASP A 130 34.22 34.48 7.98
N GLU A 131 34.07 35.79 8.22
CA GLU A 131 34.38 36.91 7.32
C GLU A 131 35.86 37.02 6.86
N ASN A 132 36.67 35.97 6.96
CA ASN A 132 38.06 35.94 6.52
C ASN A 132 38.38 34.59 5.87
N GLU A 133 38.25 34.50 4.54
CA GLU A 133 39.35 34.14 3.64
C GLU A 133 38.83 34.03 2.21
N GLY A 134 39.30 34.93 1.35
CA GLY A 134 38.96 34.92 -0.06
C GLY A 134 39.51 33.68 -0.75
N HIS A 135 38.66 32.70 -1.01
CA HIS A 135 38.78 31.79 -2.15
C HIS A 135 37.37 31.46 -2.67
N ASN A 136 37.13 31.88 -3.92
CA ASN A 136 35.94 31.60 -4.70
C ASN A 136 35.77 30.09 -4.90
N ASP A 137 34.98 29.43 -4.05
CA ASP A 137 34.20 28.28 -4.47
C ASP A 137 32.89 28.25 -3.68
N LYS A 138 32.02 29.20 -4.02
CA LYS A 138 30.63 29.25 -3.56
C LYS A 138 29.94 27.96 -4.00
N MET A 139 29.97 26.93 -3.16
CA MET A 139 28.92 25.92 -3.17
C MET A 139 27.62 26.68 -2.94
N LYS A 140 26.92 27.02 -4.02
CA LYS A 140 25.60 27.61 -3.95
C LYS A 140 24.74 26.60 -3.19
N ASN A 141 24.41 26.90 -1.94
CA ASN A 141 23.47 26.09 -1.18
C ASN A 141 22.19 25.99 -2.01
N ILE A 142 21.91 24.77 -2.46
CA ILE A 142 20.75 24.45 -3.29
C ILE A 142 19.47 24.47 -2.43
N VAL A 143 19.63 24.28 -1.11
CA VAL A 143 18.53 24.15 -0.14
C VAL A 143 18.77 25.12 1.01
N ASP A 144 17.75 25.91 1.35
CA ASP A 144 17.77 26.81 2.51
C ASP A 144 17.50 26.06 3.82
N VAL A 145 17.95 26.65 4.93
CA VAL A 145 17.84 26.07 6.28
C VAL A 145 16.39 25.83 6.69
N ASP A 146 15.47 26.71 6.29
CA ASP A 146 14.06 26.60 6.66
C ASP A 146 13.42 25.39 5.94
N THR A 147 13.79 25.14 4.69
CA THR A 147 13.40 23.92 3.96
C THR A 147 13.95 22.65 4.62
N VAL A 148 15.22 22.64 5.04
CA VAL A 148 15.78 21.47 5.75
C VAL A 148 15.08 21.25 7.09
N LYS A 149 14.81 22.31 7.85
CA LYS A 149 14.05 22.24 9.12
C LYS A 149 12.63 21.73 8.92
N ALA A 150 11.99 22.08 7.81
CA ALA A 150 10.65 21.59 7.48
C ALA A 150 10.61 20.08 7.21
N VAL A 151 11.70 19.51 6.66
CA VAL A 151 11.78 18.09 6.32
C VAL A 151 12.30 17.25 7.49
N VAL A 152 13.34 17.73 8.16
CA VAL A 152 14.11 16.95 9.14
C VAL A 152 13.76 17.30 10.59
N GLY A 153 13.07 18.42 10.81
CA GLY A 153 12.79 18.95 12.13
C GLY A 153 13.89 19.88 12.65
N GLN A 154 13.80 20.23 13.93
CA GLN A 154 14.74 21.15 14.60
C GLN A 154 15.90 20.42 15.30
N GLU A 155 15.82 19.09 15.40
CA GLU A 155 16.79 18.28 16.13
C GLU A 155 18.00 17.91 15.26
N ARG A 156 19.10 17.51 15.91
CA ARG A 156 20.29 17.01 15.21
C ARG A 156 20.03 15.59 14.71
N VAL A 157 20.55 15.29 13.53
CA VAL A 157 20.30 14.06 12.80
C VAL A 157 21.49 13.13 12.96
N GLU A 158 21.24 11.94 13.49
CA GLU A 158 22.24 10.87 13.56
C GLU A 158 22.41 10.17 12.20
N LEU A 159 23.43 9.33 12.08
CA LEU A 159 23.78 8.68 10.81
C LEU A 159 22.63 7.85 10.20
N LEU A 160 21.91 7.06 11.01
CA LEU A 160 20.84 6.19 10.48
C LEU A 160 19.66 7.01 9.91
N PRO A 161 19.07 7.96 10.66
CA PRO A 161 18.07 8.88 10.11
C PRO A 161 18.57 9.67 8.89
N PHE A 162 19.85 10.07 8.87
CA PHE A 162 20.43 10.73 7.71
C PHE A 162 20.45 9.82 6.46
N LEU A 163 20.82 8.55 6.63
CA LEU A 163 20.81 7.58 5.53
C LEU A 163 19.38 7.33 5.02
N GLU A 164 18.37 7.31 5.91
CA GLU A 164 16.97 7.18 5.51
C GLU A 164 16.50 8.41 4.71
N LEU A 165 16.82 9.62 5.17
CA LEU A 165 16.46 10.87 4.49
C LEU A 165 17.09 11.03 3.11
N MET A 166 18.33 10.54 2.94
CA MET A 166 19.09 10.64 1.69
C MET A 166 18.94 9.40 0.80
N CYS A 167 18.17 8.40 1.24
CA CYS A 167 17.94 7.19 0.45
C CYS A 167 17.01 7.48 -0.73
N GLU A 168 17.28 6.84 -1.87
CA GLU A 168 16.37 6.91 -3.02
C GLU A 168 15.02 6.26 -2.69
N SER A 169 13.94 6.80 -3.25
CA SER A 169 12.61 6.21 -3.10
C SER A 169 12.59 4.77 -3.64
N GLY A 170 12.04 3.83 -2.85
CA GLY A 170 12.00 2.41 -3.20
C GLY A 170 13.31 1.65 -2.91
N VAL A 171 14.17 2.22 -2.06
CA VAL A 171 15.39 1.58 -1.55
C VAL A 171 15.40 1.69 -0.03
N ARG A 172 15.84 0.62 0.65
CA ARG A 172 15.99 0.57 2.10
C ARG A 172 17.39 1.03 2.49
N ALA A 173 17.49 2.01 3.38
CA ALA A 173 18.78 2.51 3.86
C ALA A 173 19.58 1.48 4.69
N HIS A 174 18.89 0.64 5.45
CA HIS A 174 19.49 -0.45 6.24
C HIS A 174 18.54 -1.63 6.43
N GLU A 175 19.05 -2.76 6.93
CA GLU A 175 18.30 -4.02 7.07
C GLU A 175 17.08 -3.94 7.99
N ASN A 176 17.05 -2.96 8.89
CA ASN A 176 15.90 -2.70 9.78
C ASN A 176 14.98 -1.57 9.29
N ALA A 177 15.27 -0.95 8.14
CA ALA A 177 14.44 0.15 7.63
C ALA A 177 13.09 -0.41 7.20
N THR A 178 12.01 0.20 7.69
CA THR A 178 10.63 -0.24 7.45
C THR A 178 9.99 0.38 6.22
N GLU A 179 10.66 1.37 5.62
CA GLU A 179 10.25 2.08 4.41
C GLU A 179 11.29 1.91 3.28
#